data_AF-A0A6P0R5G3-F1
#
_entry.id   AF-A0A6P0R5G3-F1
#
_cell.length_a   1.000
_cell.length_b   1.000
_cell.length_c   1.000
_cell.angle_alpha   90.00
_cell.angle_beta   90.00
_cell.angle_gamma   90.00
#
_symmetry.space_group_name_H-M   'P 1'
#
loop_
_entity.id
_entity.type
_entity.pdbx_description
1 polymer ?
#
loop_
_entity_poly.entity_id
_entity_poly.type
_entity_poly.pdbx_seq_one_letter_code
_entity_poly.pdbx_strand_id
1 'polypeptide(L)'
;MREISTEQLLYLLYTFAYLTEGTVTKGTVKINLAKLSKEYGKNAAKICEALFEQGLLESPKRHRIRITEMGMKVLVINLQTTEFEFTSVKGPKILNALMSCLKLASKYGGIDQKVADEDMDFETFVEKFEKLYFEERRRQELEGIVAMLSKEICQKFREENNISESNLKKYFERLKSEGIVFSVVEDNEELIEWVD
;
A
#
# COMPACT_ATOMS: atom_id res chain seq x y z
N MET A 1 7.08 6.42 3.42
CA MET A 1 7.67 5.42 2.49
C MET A 1 8.90 4.82 3.17
N ARG A 2 9.03 3.49 3.29
CA ARG A 2 10.24 2.88 3.87
C ARG A 2 11.24 2.64 2.76
N GLU A 3 12.18 3.57 2.64
CA GLU A 3 13.27 3.48 1.68
C GLU A 3 14.29 2.45 2.18
N ILE A 4 14.72 1.57 1.28
CA ILE A 4 15.75 0.57 1.55
C ILE A 4 16.93 0.82 0.61
N SER A 5 18.12 0.39 1.01
CA SER A 5 19.29 0.53 0.14
C SER A 5 19.13 -0.30 -1.13
N THR A 6 19.83 0.09 -2.20
CA THR A 6 19.89 -0.70 -3.44
C THR A 6 20.31 -2.15 -3.19
N GLU A 7 21.23 -2.37 -2.25
CA GLU A 7 21.69 -3.72 -1.89
C GLU A 7 20.56 -4.55 -1.25
N GLN A 8 19.77 -3.95 -0.37
CA GLN A 8 18.59 -4.56 0.25
C GLN A 8 17.49 -4.84 -0.77
N LEU A 9 17.24 -3.89 -1.68
CA LEU A 9 16.30 -4.02 -2.78
C LEU A 9 16.66 -5.22 -3.67
N LEU A 10 17.92 -5.29 -4.07
CA LEU A 10 18.43 -6.39 -4.89
C LEU A 10 18.35 -7.72 -4.13
N TYR A 11 18.65 -7.73 -2.83
CA TYR A 11 18.52 -8.96 -2.03
C TYR A 11 17.07 -9.46 -1.99
N LEU A 12 16.10 -8.57 -1.80
CA LEU A 12 14.67 -8.92 -1.83
C LEU A 12 14.23 -9.41 -3.22
N LEU A 13 14.64 -8.73 -4.30
CA LEU A 13 14.32 -9.13 -5.66
C LEU A 13 14.87 -10.53 -5.98
N TYR A 14 16.13 -10.81 -5.62
CA TYR A 14 16.73 -12.12 -5.85
C TYR A 14 16.16 -13.18 -4.91
N THR A 15 15.70 -12.82 -3.72
CA THR A 15 14.94 -13.73 -2.86
C THR A 15 13.65 -14.14 -3.55
N PHE A 16 12.88 -13.17 -4.05
CA PHE A 16 11.60 -13.40 -4.73
C PHE A 16 11.78 -14.20 -6.04
N ALA A 17 12.75 -13.84 -6.87
CA ALA A 17 12.99 -14.47 -8.17
C ALA A 17 13.42 -15.95 -8.10
N TYR A 18 14.00 -16.37 -6.97
CA TYR A 18 14.51 -17.73 -6.79
C TYR A 18 13.70 -18.55 -5.78
N LEU A 19 12.51 -18.08 -5.39
CA LEU A 19 11.59 -18.88 -4.58
C LEU A 19 11.29 -20.21 -5.28
N THR A 20 11.42 -21.29 -4.52
CA THR A 20 11.02 -22.64 -4.90
C THR A 20 10.19 -23.16 -3.73
N GLU A 21 8.93 -23.51 -3.98
CA GLU A 21 7.99 -23.92 -2.92
C GLU A 21 7.88 -22.86 -1.80
N GLY A 22 7.77 -21.59 -2.18
CA GLY A 22 7.57 -20.47 -1.26
C GLY A 22 8.79 -20.08 -0.41
N THR A 23 9.97 -20.68 -0.62
CA THR A 23 11.20 -20.35 0.12
C THR A 23 12.44 -20.42 -0.76
N VAL A 24 13.56 -19.85 -0.31
CA VAL A 24 14.86 -19.92 -0.99
C VAL A 24 16.00 -20.06 0.02
N THR A 25 17.15 -20.61 -0.36
CA THR A 25 18.30 -20.69 0.55
C THR A 25 19.09 -19.39 0.56
N LYS A 26 19.65 -19.01 1.72
CA LYS A 26 20.58 -17.86 1.83
C LYS A 26 21.76 -17.97 0.83
N GLY A 27 22.25 -19.19 0.61
CA GLY A 27 23.33 -19.48 -0.33
C GLY A 27 22.95 -19.17 -1.79
N THR A 28 21.74 -19.56 -2.21
CA THR A 28 21.24 -19.27 -3.57
C THR A 28 21.18 -17.76 -3.82
N VAL A 29 20.68 -16.98 -2.87
CA VAL A 29 20.61 -15.52 -3.01
C VAL A 29 22.02 -14.93 -3.06
N LYS A 30 22.90 -15.31 -2.13
CA LYS A 30 24.30 -14.88 -2.09
C LYS A 30 25.05 -15.14 -3.41
N ILE A 31 24.94 -16.35 -3.96
CA ILE A 31 25.62 -16.73 -5.20
C ILE A 31 25.15 -15.86 -6.36
N ASN A 32 23.85 -15.61 -6.47
CA ASN A 32 23.31 -14.85 -7.58
C ASN A 32 23.55 -13.34 -7.43
N LEU A 33 23.60 -12.80 -6.20
CA LEU A 33 24.07 -11.43 -5.96
C LEU A 33 25.56 -11.27 -6.26
N ALA A 34 26.40 -12.27 -5.93
CA ALA A 34 27.83 -12.24 -6.22
C ALA A 34 28.14 -12.17 -7.73
N LYS A 35 27.24 -12.68 -8.58
CA LYS A 35 27.33 -12.55 -10.05
C LYS A 35 27.06 -11.12 -10.53
N LEU A 36 26.32 -10.33 -9.77
CA LEU A 36 26.07 -8.93 -10.06
C LEU A 36 27.22 -8.05 -9.59
N SER A 37 27.66 -8.25 -8.35
CA SER A 37 28.87 -7.62 -7.79
C SER A 37 29.43 -8.50 -6.68
N LYS A 38 30.77 -8.66 -6.66
CA LYS A 38 31.46 -9.39 -5.59
C LYS A 38 31.18 -8.78 -4.21
N GLU A 39 30.97 -7.47 -4.13
CA GLU A 39 30.69 -6.76 -2.89
C GLU A 39 29.31 -7.13 -2.33
N TYR A 40 28.28 -7.17 -3.17
CA TYR A 40 26.94 -7.63 -2.77
C TYR A 40 26.97 -9.07 -2.27
N GLY A 41 27.76 -9.94 -2.90
CA GLY A 41 27.99 -11.31 -2.43
C GLY A 41 28.67 -11.40 -1.06
N LYS A 42 29.63 -10.50 -0.76
CA LYS A 42 30.29 -10.42 0.55
C LYS A 42 29.35 -9.91 1.63
N ASN A 43 28.57 -8.87 1.32
CA ASN A 43 27.66 -8.22 2.27
C ASN A 43 26.33 -8.97 2.47
N ALA A 44 26.05 -10.00 1.66
CA ALA A 44 24.79 -10.74 1.65
C ALA A 44 24.31 -11.21 3.05
N ALA A 45 25.22 -11.66 3.92
CA ALA A 45 24.84 -12.10 5.28
C ALA A 45 24.33 -10.93 6.13
N LYS A 46 25.07 -9.81 6.14
CA LYS A 46 24.72 -8.59 6.86
C LYS A 46 23.42 -7.98 6.33
N ILE A 47 23.24 -7.96 5.01
CA ILE A 47 22.01 -7.49 4.37
C ILE A 47 20.83 -8.39 4.79
N CYS A 48 21.03 -9.71 4.79
CA CYS A 48 19.99 -10.66 5.21
C CYS A 48 19.56 -10.44 6.66
N GLU A 49 20.51 -10.19 7.58
CA GLU A 49 20.23 -9.89 9.00
C GLU A 49 19.45 -8.58 9.16
N ALA A 50 19.89 -7.52 8.50
CA ALA A 50 19.17 -6.24 8.51
C ALA A 50 17.72 -6.39 7.98
N LEU A 51 17.51 -7.21 6.94
CA LEU A 51 16.17 -7.46 6.40
C LEU A 51 15.28 -8.31 7.34
N PHE A 52 15.87 -9.16 8.18
CA PHE A 52 15.13 -9.85 9.26
C PHE A 52 14.72 -8.88 10.36
N GLU A 53 15.63 -8.03 10.83
CA GLU A 53 15.36 -7.02 11.87
C GLU A 53 14.25 -6.05 11.42
N GLN A 54 14.20 -5.76 10.11
CA GLN A 54 13.15 -4.92 9.53
C GLN A 54 11.81 -5.64 9.29
N GLY A 55 11.73 -6.95 9.52
CA GLY A 55 10.53 -7.76 9.29
C GLY A 55 10.21 -8.01 7.80
N LEU A 56 11.18 -7.81 6.90
CA LEU A 56 10.99 -7.97 5.45
C LEU A 56 11.26 -9.39 4.97
N LEU A 57 12.04 -10.15 5.76
CA LEU A 57 12.28 -11.58 5.58
C LEU A 57 11.88 -12.35 6.83
N GLU A 58 11.60 -13.62 6.66
CA GLU A 58 11.44 -14.57 7.76
C GLU A 58 12.12 -15.92 7.44
N SER A 59 12.47 -16.67 8.47
CA SER A 59 13.24 -17.90 8.35
C SER A 59 12.39 -19.10 8.77
N PRO A 60 11.55 -19.64 7.86
CA PRO A 60 10.65 -20.74 8.21
C PRO A 60 11.41 -22.04 8.56
N LYS A 61 12.63 -22.21 8.04
CA LYS A 61 13.53 -23.34 8.34
C LYS A 61 14.98 -22.85 8.34
N ARG A 62 15.87 -23.57 9.04
CA ARG A 62 17.30 -23.25 9.10
C ARG A 62 17.88 -23.03 7.68
N HIS A 63 18.56 -21.90 7.48
CA HIS A 63 19.15 -21.45 6.20
C HIS A 63 18.18 -21.17 5.03
N ARG A 64 16.86 -21.36 5.22
CA ARG A 64 15.84 -20.99 4.23
C ARG A 64 15.17 -19.69 4.65
N ILE A 65 14.87 -18.87 3.66
CA ILE A 65 14.26 -17.56 3.85
C ILE A 65 13.02 -17.45 2.96
N ARG A 66 12.06 -16.67 3.42
CA ARG A 66 10.85 -16.28 2.72
C ARG A 66 10.72 -14.76 2.80
N ILE A 67 10.16 -14.16 1.75
CA ILE A 67 9.78 -12.74 1.77
C ILE A 67 8.42 -12.61 2.47
N THR A 68 8.33 -11.70 3.44
CA THR A 68 7.05 -11.43 4.12
C THR A 68 6.15 -10.60 3.20
N GLU A 69 4.86 -10.46 3.54
CA GLU A 69 3.98 -9.57 2.79
C GLU A 69 4.47 -8.11 2.83
N MET A 70 4.97 -7.66 3.98
CA MET A 70 5.61 -6.34 4.12
C MET A 70 6.86 -6.23 3.24
N GLY A 71 7.70 -7.27 3.23
CA GLY A 71 8.87 -7.33 2.33
C GLY A 71 8.49 -7.21 0.86
N MET A 72 7.38 -7.84 0.47
CA MET A 72 6.89 -7.79 -0.90
C MET A 72 6.36 -6.39 -1.27
N LYS A 73 5.62 -5.74 -0.36
CA LYS A 73 5.16 -4.36 -0.53
C LYS A 73 6.34 -3.39 -0.68
N VAL A 74 7.34 -3.50 0.21
CA VAL A 74 8.54 -2.65 0.18
C VAL A 74 9.33 -2.88 -1.12
N LEU A 75 9.49 -4.12 -1.56
CA LEU A 75 10.13 -4.46 -2.83
C LEU A 75 9.44 -3.77 -4.01
N VAL A 76 8.12 -3.89 -4.12
CA VAL A 76 7.36 -3.31 -5.24
C VAL A 76 7.44 -1.79 -5.25
N ILE A 77 7.28 -1.14 -4.09
CA ILE A 77 7.36 0.33 -3.99
C ILE A 77 8.76 0.84 -4.36
N ASN A 78 9.82 0.23 -3.80
CA ASN A 78 11.18 0.69 -4.08
C ASN A 78 11.62 0.39 -5.52
N LEU A 79 11.03 -0.62 -6.20
CA LEU A 79 11.27 -0.84 -7.63
C LEU A 79 10.67 0.27 -8.52
N GLN A 80 9.66 1.01 -8.05
CA GLN A 80 9.07 2.11 -8.82
C GLN A 80 9.95 3.37 -8.83
N THR A 81 10.77 3.54 -7.80
CA THR A 81 11.56 4.77 -7.56
C THR A 81 13.07 4.55 -7.64
N THR A 82 13.53 3.30 -7.85
CA THR A 82 14.96 3.01 -7.89
C THR A 82 15.61 3.54 -9.17
N GLU A 83 16.79 4.14 -9.02
CA GLU A 83 17.67 4.51 -10.14
C GLU A 83 18.56 3.34 -10.59
N PHE A 84 18.41 2.15 -9.99
CA PHE A 84 19.27 1.02 -10.31
C PHE A 84 18.96 0.44 -11.70
N GLU A 85 19.95 0.48 -12.58
CA GLU A 85 19.85 -0.07 -13.93
C GLU A 85 20.46 -1.48 -14.06
N PHE A 86 19.69 -2.40 -14.63
CA PHE A 86 20.20 -3.72 -14.99
C PHE A 86 20.95 -3.66 -16.33
N THR A 87 22.27 -3.49 -16.27
CA THR A 87 23.14 -3.31 -17.45
C THR A 87 23.54 -4.59 -18.21
N SER A 88 23.07 -5.76 -17.79
CA SER A 88 23.43 -7.06 -18.41
C SER A 88 22.22 -7.96 -18.58
N VAL A 89 22.30 -8.88 -19.55
CA VAL A 89 21.28 -9.91 -19.81
C VAL A 89 21.00 -10.66 -18.51
N LYS A 90 19.80 -10.45 -17.96
CA LYS A 90 19.35 -11.17 -16.76
C LYS A 90 18.66 -12.45 -17.16
N GLY A 91 18.84 -13.48 -16.33
CA GLY A 91 18.17 -14.75 -16.54
C GLY A 91 16.64 -14.60 -16.41
N PRO A 92 15.87 -15.52 -17.03
CA PRO A 92 14.40 -15.45 -17.10
C PRO A 92 13.73 -15.32 -15.73
N LYS A 93 14.35 -15.86 -14.67
CA LYS A 93 13.85 -15.75 -13.29
C LYS A 93 13.71 -14.30 -12.82
N ILE A 94 14.72 -13.46 -13.07
CA ILE A 94 14.68 -12.04 -12.65
C ILE A 94 13.66 -11.28 -13.47
N LEU A 95 13.60 -11.52 -14.79
CA LEU A 95 12.61 -10.88 -15.67
C LEU A 95 11.18 -11.23 -15.26
N ASN A 96 10.91 -12.50 -14.98
CA ASN A 96 9.60 -12.96 -14.50
C ASN A 96 9.25 -12.35 -13.13
N ALA A 97 10.24 -12.21 -12.24
CA ALA A 97 10.05 -11.56 -10.95
C ALA A 97 9.70 -10.08 -11.12
N LEU A 98 10.44 -9.33 -11.95
CA LEU A 98 10.15 -7.93 -12.27
C LEU A 98 8.75 -7.77 -12.89
N MET A 99 8.39 -8.62 -13.85
CA MET A 99 7.05 -8.63 -14.45
C MET A 99 5.96 -8.90 -13.41
N SER A 100 6.23 -9.78 -12.45
CA SER A 100 5.30 -10.05 -11.35
C SER A 100 5.17 -8.85 -10.41
N CYS A 101 6.28 -8.18 -10.09
CA CYS A 101 6.27 -6.94 -9.32
C CYS A 101 5.48 -5.82 -10.03
N LEU A 102 5.62 -5.67 -11.35
CA LEU A 102 4.83 -4.72 -12.14
C LEU A 102 3.33 -5.01 -12.08
N LYS A 103 2.92 -6.28 -12.14
CA LYS A 103 1.51 -6.66 -11.97
C LYS A 103 0.99 -6.36 -10.57
N LEU A 104 1.86 -6.47 -9.57
CA LEU A 104 1.54 -6.14 -8.17
C LEU A 104 1.65 -4.63 -7.89
N ALA A 105 2.18 -3.84 -8.81
CA ALA A 105 2.30 -2.40 -8.66
C ALA A 105 0.94 -1.71 -8.55
N SER A 106 -0.15 -2.24 -9.13
CA SER A 106 -1.49 -1.70 -8.88
C SER A 106 -2.00 -2.02 -7.47
N LYS A 107 -1.64 -3.19 -6.92
CA LYS A 107 -1.99 -3.60 -5.55
C LYS A 107 -1.25 -2.75 -4.51
N TYR A 108 0.02 -2.41 -4.77
CA TYR A 108 0.89 -1.73 -3.80
C TYR A 108 1.21 -0.27 -4.11
N GLY A 109 0.96 0.18 -5.35
CA GLY A 109 1.25 1.51 -5.88
C GLY A 109 0.04 2.44 -5.91
N GLY A 110 -1.02 2.09 -5.18
CA GLY A 110 -1.97 3.10 -4.69
C GLY A 110 -1.25 3.99 -3.70
N ILE A 111 -0.61 5.04 -4.21
CA ILE A 111 -0.05 6.15 -3.45
C ILE A 111 -1.23 6.91 -2.84
N ASP A 112 -1.71 6.37 -1.71
CA ASP A 112 -2.26 7.09 -0.54
C ASP A 112 -2.65 6.07 0.54
N GLN A 113 -1.68 5.23 0.92
CA GLN A 113 -1.72 4.54 2.21
C GLN A 113 -0.93 5.38 3.23
N LYS A 114 -1.54 6.50 3.66
CA LYS A 114 -1.53 6.82 5.11
C LYS A 114 -1.97 5.54 5.81
N VAL A 115 -1.32 5.21 6.92
CA VAL A 115 -1.56 4.02 7.74
C VAL A 115 -3.06 3.83 7.97
N ALA A 116 -3.70 3.02 7.13
CA ALA A 116 -5.06 2.54 7.30
C ALA A 116 -4.92 1.15 7.91
N ASP A 117 -4.61 1.14 9.19
CA ASP A 117 -4.76 -0.04 10.05
C ASP A 117 -5.01 0.44 11.49
N GLU A 118 -6.00 1.33 11.62
CA GLU A 118 -6.93 1.26 12.74
C GLU A 118 -8.29 1.04 12.10
N ASP A 119 -8.89 -0.11 12.35
CA ASP A 119 -10.26 -0.44 11.97
C ASP A 119 -11.21 0.58 12.60
N MET A 120 -11.42 1.72 11.93
CA MET A 120 -12.52 2.60 12.25
C MET A 120 -13.80 1.79 12.08
N ASP A 121 -14.44 1.45 13.19
CA ASP A 121 -15.75 0.82 13.16
C ASP A 121 -16.80 1.78 12.61
N PHE A 122 -17.96 1.23 12.28
CA PHE A 122 -19.02 2.00 11.66
C PHE A 122 -19.55 3.10 12.59
N GLU A 123 -19.63 2.84 13.90
CA GLU A 123 -20.15 3.82 14.88
C GLU A 123 -19.23 5.05 14.95
N THR A 124 -17.93 4.82 15.07
CA THR A 124 -16.91 5.89 15.03
C THR A 124 -16.92 6.63 13.70
N PHE A 125 -17.18 5.93 12.59
CA PHE A 125 -17.33 6.56 11.28
C PHE A 125 -18.53 7.51 11.27
N VAL A 126 -19.71 7.07 11.73
CA VAL A 126 -20.93 7.88 11.77
C VAL A 126 -20.70 9.16 12.58
N GLU A 127 -20.19 9.04 13.81
CA GLU A 127 -19.95 10.20 14.68
C GLU A 127 -19.02 11.24 14.05
N LYS A 128 -17.93 10.78 13.44
CA LYS A 128 -16.96 11.67 12.79
C LYS A 128 -17.50 12.27 11.51
N PHE A 129 -18.24 11.48 10.72
CA PHE A 129 -18.78 11.91 9.43
C PHE A 129 -19.92 12.92 9.64
N GLU A 130 -20.79 12.69 10.62
CA GLU A 130 -21.83 13.61 11.06
C GLU A 130 -21.24 14.96 11.48
N LYS A 131 -20.20 14.92 12.33
CA LYS A 131 -19.52 16.14 12.78
C LYS A 131 -18.95 16.93 11.61
N LEU A 132 -18.24 16.26 10.71
CA LEU A 132 -17.69 16.89 9.50
C LEU A 132 -18.80 17.46 8.62
N TYR A 133 -19.90 16.73 8.44
CA TYR A 133 -21.06 17.16 7.67
C TYR A 133 -21.62 18.47 8.21
N PHE A 134 -21.91 18.56 9.51
CA PHE A 134 -22.48 19.78 10.09
C PHE A 134 -21.48 20.96 10.18
N GLU A 135 -20.19 20.69 10.30
CA GLU A 135 -19.16 21.73 10.20
C GLU A 135 -19.08 22.28 8.78
N GLU A 136 -19.08 21.41 7.78
CA GLU A 136 -19.07 21.79 6.38
C GLU A 136 -20.35 22.50 5.97
N ARG A 137 -21.50 22.05 6.45
CA ARG A 137 -22.80 22.68 6.19
C ARG A 137 -22.83 24.11 6.71
N ARG A 138 -22.38 24.34 7.94
CA ARG A 138 -22.27 25.69 8.52
C ARG A 138 -21.33 26.58 7.72
N ARG A 139 -20.23 26.04 7.21
CA ARG A 139 -19.28 26.78 6.37
C ARG A 139 -19.91 27.15 5.01
N GLN A 140 -20.57 26.20 4.36
CA GLN A 140 -21.26 26.41 3.09
C GLN A 140 -22.42 27.40 3.21
N GLU A 141 -23.17 27.40 4.32
CA GLU A 141 -24.22 28.38 4.60
C GLU A 141 -23.66 29.81 4.68
N LEU A 142 -22.48 30.01 5.28
CA LEU A 142 -21.81 31.30 5.33
C LEU A 142 -21.32 31.77 3.95
N GLU A 143 -21.02 30.82 3.06
CA GLU A 143 -20.60 31.06 1.67
C GLU A 143 -21.78 31.13 0.69
N GLY A 144 -23.01 30.86 1.14
CA GLY A 144 -24.23 30.85 0.32
C GLY A 144 -24.39 29.62 -0.58
N ILE A 145 -23.65 28.54 -0.32
CA ILE A 145 -23.70 27.27 -1.07
C ILE A 145 -24.82 26.39 -0.51
N VAL A 146 -25.77 26.00 -1.37
CA VAL A 146 -27.03 25.37 -0.94
C VAL A 146 -26.93 23.85 -0.84
N ALA A 147 -25.98 23.21 -1.52
CA ALA A 147 -25.94 21.75 -1.62
C ALA A 147 -24.55 21.16 -1.35
N MET A 148 -24.52 19.99 -0.72
CA MET A 148 -23.29 19.31 -0.35
C MET A 148 -23.00 18.16 -1.31
N LEU A 149 -21.84 18.20 -1.96
CA LEU A 149 -21.42 17.17 -2.90
C LEU A 149 -20.83 15.96 -2.17
N SER A 150 -21.34 14.77 -2.45
CA SER A 150 -20.90 13.51 -1.83
C SER A 150 -19.39 13.28 -2.03
N LYS A 151 -18.89 13.59 -3.24
CA LYS A 151 -17.48 13.43 -3.60
C LYS A 151 -16.58 14.34 -2.75
N GLU A 152 -16.99 15.59 -2.55
CA GLU A 152 -16.19 16.56 -1.81
C GLU A 152 -16.12 16.22 -0.33
N ILE A 153 -17.25 15.88 0.29
CA ILE A 153 -17.24 15.53 1.71
C ILE A 153 -16.53 14.19 1.96
N CYS A 154 -16.69 13.20 1.08
CA CYS A 154 -15.97 11.93 1.19
C CYS A 154 -14.47 12.12 1.04
N GLN A 155 -14.06 13.03 0.14
CA GLN A 155 -12.66 13.40 -0.02
C GLN A 155 -12.11 14.08 1.24
N LYS A 156 -12.80 15.09 1.77
CA LYS A 156 -12.40 15.76 3.03
C LYS A 156 -12.32 14.79 4.19
N PHE A 157 -13.32 13.93 4.33
CA PHE A 157 -13.33 12.91 5.38
C PHE A 157 -12.10 12.01 5.30
N ARG A 158 -11.70 11.60 4.09
CA ARG A 158 -10.49 10.81 3.84
C ARG A 158 -9.20 11.58 4.15
N GLU A 159 -9.15 12.87 3.89
CA GLU A 159 -7.97 13.69 4.16
C GLU A 159 -7.73 13.85 5.67
N GLU A 160 -8.83 14.00 6.43
CA GLU A 160 -8.83 14.23 7.89
C GLU A 160 -8.78 12.94 8.72
N ASN A 161 -9.23 11.80 8.17
CA ASN A 161 -9.35 10.55 8.90
C ASN A 161 -8.58 9.40 8.24
N ASN A 162 -8.01 8.52 9.08
CA ASN A 162 -7.37 7.30 8.62
C ASN A 162 -8.42 6.23 8.28
N ILE A 163 -9.03 6.31 7.09
CA ILE A 163 -9.97 5.32 6.58
C ILE A 163 -9.56 4.85 5.18
N SER A 164 -9.71 3.54 4.91
CA SER A 164 -9.48 3.00 3.57
C SER A 164 -10.62 3.40 2.62
N GLU A 165 -10.32 3.58 1.33
CA GLU A 165 -11.35 3.93 0.33
C GLU A 165 -12.46 2.87 0.25
N SER A 166 -12.12 1.59 0.43
CA SER A 166 -13.09 0.50 0.48
C SER A 166 -14.01 0.60 1.69
N ASN A 167 -13.47 0.95 2.87
CA ASN A 167 -14.29 1.09 4.08
C ASN A 167 -15.13 2.36 4.02
N LEU A 168 -14.59 3.47 3.52
CA LEU A 168 -15.33 4.71 3.30
C LEU A 168 -16.53 4.48 2.37
N LYS A 169 -16.31 3.85 1.21
CA LYS A 169 -17.40 3.51 0.28
C LYS A 169 -18.43 2.59 0.93
N LYS A 170 -17.97 1.53 1.61
CA LYS A 170 -18.85 0.58 2.30
C LYS A 170 -19.72 1.27 3.36
N TYR A 171 -19.13 2.13 4.19
CA TYR A 171 -19.86 2.81 5.25
C TYR A 171 -20.76 3.92 4.72
N PHE A 172 -20.33 4.63 3.67
CA PHE A 172 -21.17 5.64 3.03
C PHE A 172 -22.40 5.02 2.35
N GLU A 173 -22.24 3.90 1.63
CA GLU A 173 -23.40 3.14 1.12
C GLU A 173 -24.30 2.62 2.24
N ARG A 174 -23.70 2.26 3.40
CA ARG A 174 -24.46 1.87 4.57
C ARG A 174 -25.29 3.04 5.13
N LEU A 175 -24.74 4.26 5.23
CA LEU A 175 -25.49 5.47 5.62
C LEU A 175 -26.71 5.70 4.73
N LYS A 176 -26.57 5.54 3.40
CA LYS A 176 -27.71 5.63 2.47
C LYS A 176 -28.74 4.56 2.72
N SER A 177 -28.29 3.32 2.89
CA SER A 177 -29.19 2.16 3.08
C SER A 177 -29.95 2.21 4.42
N GLU A 178 -29.35 2.78 5.46
CA GLU A 178 -29.97 2.97 6.78
C GLU A 178 -30.84 4.24 6.82
N GLY A 179 -30.89 5.03 5.73
CA GLY A 179 -31.69 6.24 5.63
C GLY A 179 -31.15 7.42 6.43
N ILE A 180 -29.89 7.35 6.88
CA ILE A 180 -29.20 8.41 7.64
C ILE A 180 -28.77 9.54 6.69
N VAL A 181 -28.41 9.18 5.45
CA VAL A 181 -28.07 10.14 4.41
C VAL A 181 -28.97 9.92 3.21
N PHE A 182 -29.65 10.98 2.78
CA PHE A 182 -30.36 11.02 1.52
C PHE A 182 -29.41 11.51 0.42
N SER A 183 -29.47 10.89 -0.76
CA SER A 183 -28.64 11.28 -1.91
C SER A 183 -29.49 11.50 -3.14
N VAL A 184 -29.31 12.62 -3.83
CA VAL A 184 -29.95 12.96 -5.11
C VAL A 184 -28.85 13.15 -6.15
N VAL A 185 -29.07 12.62 -7.36
CA VAL A 185 -28.14 12.85 -8.48
C VAL A 185 -28.75 13.90 -9.41
N GLU A 186 -28.09 15.06 -9.51
CA GLU A 186 -28.40 16.13 -10.46
C GLU A 186 -27.16 16.39 -11.33
N ASP A 187 -27.32 16.47 -12.65
CA ASP A 187 -26.23 16.81 -13.59
C ASP A 187 -24.90 16.03 -13.42
N ASN A 188 -24.98 14.72 -13.13
CA ASN A 188 -23.85 13.82 -12.82
C ASN A 188 -23.10 14.12 -11.50
N GLU A 189 -23.68 14.95 -10.66
CA GLU A 189 -23.22 15.28 -9.32
C GLU A 189 -24.17 14.68 -8.28
N GLU A 190 -23.62 13.97 -7.30
CA GLU A 190 -24.40 13.38 -6.21
C GLU A 190 -24.40 14.37 -5.05
N LEU A 191 -25.57 14.96 -4.80
CA LEU A 191 -25.86 15.83 -3.67
C LEU A 191 -26.34 14.97 -2.50
N ILE A 192 -25.92 15.33 -1.30
CA ILE A 192 -26.29 14.61 -0.09
C ILE A 192 -26.94 15.53 0.92
N GLU A 193 -27.85 14.96 1.69
CA GLU A 193 -28.49 15.60 2.82
C GLU A 193 -28.53 14.63 4.00
N TRP A 194 -28.11 15.08 5.18
CA TRP A 194 -28.25 14.33 6.41
C TRP A 194 -29.72 14.34 6.85
N VAL A 195 -30.26 13.17 7.15
CA VAL A 195 -31.66 13.00 7.54
C VAL A 195 -31.75 13.04 9.07
N ASP A 196 -32.49 14.03 9.59
CA ASP A 196 -32.79 14.16 11.03
C ASP A 196 -33.77 13.07 11.53
#